data_AF-A0AA41QQ19-F1
#
_entry.id   AF-A0AA41QQ19-F1
#
_cell.length_a   1.000
_cell.length_b   1.000
_cell.length_c   1.000
_cell.angle_alpha   90.00
_cell.angle_beta   90.00
_cell.angle_gamma   90.00
#
_symmetry.space_group_name_H-M   'P 1'
#
loop_
_entity.id
_entity.type
_entity.pdbx_description
1 polymer ?
#
loop_
_entity_poly.entity_id
_entity_poly.type
_entity_poly.pdbx_seq_one_letter_code
_entity_poly.pdbx_strand_id
1 'polypeptide(L)'
;MAIGRLLLNSRLGFALIGALLCSPFISIEPAYADLRVCNETGNQVSIALGYRAERGWQSEGWWVATPQQCAVVYQGDLNSRFYYLYVADDIGGGAWDGSVYMCTRDESFTIFGVEDCLARGYERTGFFEVDTQNRTDWTLQLTENRDAIPEGDDATGEPLGDETGGVPPDQQDQQDPPPPDETTPAPEGPAAIQGSD
;
A
#
# COMPACT_ATOMS: atom_id res chain seq x y z
N MET A 1 -63.75 52.27 -42.55
CA MET A 1 -62.36 52.76 -42.69
C MET A 1 -61.90 53.20 -41.31
N ALA A 2 -61.17 52.41 -40.52
CA ALA A 2 -59.89 51.73 -40.70
C ALA A 2 -58.78 52.47 -39.92
N ILE A 3 -58.44 51.86 -38.77
CA ILE A 3 -57.08 51.61 -38.28
C ILE A 3 -56.34 52.84 -37.72
N GLY A 4 -56.57 53.07 -36.43
CA GLY A 4 -55.54 53.60 -35.52
C GLY A 4 -54.97 52.46 -34.66
N ARG A 5 -53.74 52.64 -34.19
CA ARG A 5 -52.92 51.79 -33.29
C ARG A 5 -51.83 50.97 -34.01
N LEU A 6 -50.72 51.64 -34.28
CA LEU A 6 -49.46 51.00 -34.68
C LEU A 6 -48.27 51.63 -33.96
N LEU A 7 -48.35 51.89 -32.65
CA LEU A 7 -47.21 52.39 -31.86
C LEU A 7 -47.20 51.88 -30.42
N LEU A 8 -47.47 50.59 -30.22
CA LEU A 8 -47.21 49.92 -28.95
C LEU A 8 -46.57 48.57 -29.29
N ASN A 9 -45.25 48.42 -29.07
CA ASN A 9 -44.55 47.15 -28.77
C ASN A 9 -43.03 47.17 -29.06
N SER A 10 -42.46 48.24 -29.61
CA SER A 10 -41.02 48.25 -29.96
C SER A 10 -40.10 48.83 -28.86
N ARG A 11 -40.29 48.45 -27.59
CA ARG A 11 -39.33 48.81 -26.51
C ARG A 11 -39.00 47.68 -25.53
N LEU A 12 -39.58 46.48 -25.68
CA LEU A 12 -39.33 45.34 -24.78
C LEU A 12 -38.36 44.27 -25.32
N GLY A 13 -37.75 44.48 -26.49
CA GLY A 13 -36.92 43.45 -27.13
C GLY A 13 -35.42 43.46 -26.81
N PHE A 14 -34.90 44.53 -26.20
CA PHE A 14 -33.45 44.76 -26.12
C PHE A 14 -32.80 44.53 -24.75
N ALA A 15 -33.57 44.12 -23.72
CA ALA A 15 -33.04 43.91 -22.38
C ALA A 15 -32.64 42.46 -22.05
N LEU A 16 -32.95 41.49 -22.91
CA LEU A 16 -32.70 40.05 -22.64
C LEU A 16 -31.48 39.46 -23.36
N ILE A 17 -30.80 40.21 -24.23
CA ILE A 17 -29.67 39.68 -25.04
C ILE A 17 -28.31 39.89 -24.36
N GLY A 18 -28.21 40.77 -23.34
CA GLY A 18 -26.94 41.12 -22.71
C GLY A 18 -26.40 40.18 -21.63
N ALA A 19 -27.20 39.23 -21.14
CA ALA A 19 -26.83 38.40 -19.98
C ALA A 19 -26.23 37.02 -20.33
N LEU A 20 -26.05 36.70 -21.62
CA LEU A 20 -25.69 35.34 -22.07
C LEU A 20 -24.22 35.15 -22.45
N LEU A 21 -23.33 36.12 -22.16
CA LEU A 21 -21.91 36.10 -22.56
C LEU A 21 -20.90 35.86 -21.42
N CYS A 22 -21.35 35.56 -20.19
CA CYS A 22 -20.48 35.06 -19.13
C CYS A 22 -20.54 33.53 -19.10
N SER A 23 -19.99 32.89 -20.14
CA SER A 23 -19.79 31.45 -20.14
C SER A 23 -18.71 31.12 -19.10
N PRO A 24 -18.97 30.32 -18.07
CA PRO A 24 -17.91 29.86 -17.19
C PRO A 24 -16.94 29.01 -18.02
N PHE A 25 -15.66 29.36 -17.99
CA PHE A 25 -14.59 28.48 -18.48
C PHE A 25 -14.59 27.25 -17.58
N ILE A 26 -15.28 26.20 -18.00
CA ILE A 26 -15.21 24.89 -17.37
C ILE A 26 -13.92 24.25 -17.88
N SER A 27 -12.88 24.29 -17.05
CA SER A 27 -11.66 23.52 -17.30
C SER A 27 -11.99 22.04 -17.18
N ILE A 28 -11.90 21.30 -18.28
CA ILE A 28 -11.95 19.84 -18.29
C ILE A 28 -10.52 19.40 -18.04
N GLU A 29 -10.16 19.14 -16.78
CA GLU A 29 -8.89 18.49 -16.49
C GLU A 29 -8.98 17.03 -16.94
N PRO A 30 -7.96 16.51 -17.66
CA PRO A 30 -7.90 15.09 -17.97
C PRO A 30 -7.88 14.32 -16.66
N ALA A 31 -8.80 13.37 -16.51
CA ALA A 31 -8.72 12.40 -15.42
C ALA A 31 -7.60 11.41 -15.77
N TYR A 32 -6.44 11.62 -15.16
CA TYR A 32 -5.35 10.64 -15.20
C TYR A 32 -5.64 9.54 -14.17
N ALA A 33 -5.56 8.29 -14.59
CA ALA A 33 -5.60 7.17 -13.69
C ALA A 33 -4.19 7.03 -13.10
N ASP A 34 -3.99 7.39 -11.84
CA ASP A 34 -2.68 7.46 -11.20
C ASP A 34 -2.73 6.76 -9.82
N LEU A 35 -1.58 6.41 -9.26
CA LEU A 35 -1.45 6.13 -7.82
C LEU A 35 -1.01 7.40 -7.08
N ARG A 36 -1.83 7.81 -6.12
CA ARG A 36 -1.61 9.04 -5.32
C ARG A 36 -1.52 8.70 -3.85
N VAL A 37 -0.62 9.39 -3.15
CA VAL A 37 -0.54 9.39 -1.69
C VAL A 37 -0.85 10.79 -1.20
N CYS A 38 -1.97 10.94 -0.49
CA CYS A 38 -2.44 12.18 0.07
C CYS A 38 -2.07 12.23 1.55
N ASN A 39 -1.25 13.22 1.91
CA ASN A 39 -0.73 13.36 3.25
C ASN A 39 -1.70 14.16 4.14
N GLU A 40 -2.47 13.48 4.99
CA GLU A 40 -3.37 14.11 5.96
C GLU A 40 -2.69 14.36 7.33
N THR A 41 -1.41 14.02 7.46
CA THR A 41 -0.60 14.21 8.67
C THR A 41 -0.16 15.67 8.83
N GLY A 42 0.41 16.00 10.00
CA GLY A 42 0.95 17.31 10.30
C GLY A 42 2.37 17.56 9.76
N ASN A 43 3.08 16.52 9.34
CA ASN A 43 4.49 16.59 8.94
C ASN A 43 4.67 16.35 7.43
N GLN A 44 5.78 16.83 6.89
CA GLN A 44 6.20 16.44 5.55
C GLN A 44 6.64 14.97 5.55
N VAL A 45 6.27 14.25 4.49
CA VAL A 45 6.64 12.84 4.34
C VAL A 45 7.36 12.58 3.03
N SER A 46 8.29 11.62 3.06
CA SER A 46 9.01 11.09 1.91
C SER A 46 8.53 9.68 1.61
N ILE A 47 8.18 9.42 0.34
CA ILE A 47 7.49 8.22 -0.11
C ILE A 47 8.38 7.44 -1.08
N ALA A 48 8.52 6.14 -0.87
CA ALA A 48 9.06 5.18 -1.81
C ALA A 48 7.97 4.22 -2.30
N LEU A 49 8.06 3.81 -3.56
CA LEU A 49 7.13 2.92 -4.23
C LEU A 49 7.85 1.67 -4.70
N GLY A 50 7.27 0.51 -4.43
CA GLY A 50 7.64 -0.79 -4.95
C GLY A 50 6.53 -1.40 -5.80
N TYR A 51 6.87 -2.00 -6.93
CA TYR A 51 5.90 -2.64 -7.82
C TYR A 51 6.54 -3.70 -8.72
N ARG A 52 5.71 -4.50 -9.37
CA ARG A 52 6.14 -5.51 -10.34
C ARG A 52 6.12 -4.93 -11.76
N ALA A 53 7.29 -4.54 -12.25
CA ALA A 53 7.48 -4.08 -13.62
C ALA A 53 7.64 -5.26 -14.61
N GLU A 54 7.77 -4.95 -15.91
CA GLU A 54 7.96 -5.95 -16.97
C GLU A 54 9.18 -6.86 -16.72
N ARG A 55 10.24 -6.30 -16.16
CA ARG A 55 11.52 -7.01 -15.91
C ARG A 55 11.63 -7.61 -14.50
N GLY A 56 10.55 -7.58 -13.73
CA GLY A 56 10.51 -8.07 -12.35
C GLY A 56 10.28 -6.94 -11.34
N TRP A 57 10.69 -7.18 -10.10
CA TRP A 57 10.52 -6.21 -9.02
C TRP A 57 11.32 -4.93 -9.27
N GLN A 58 10.71 -3.80 -8.93
CA GLN A 58 11.32 -2.48 -9.04
C GLN A 58 10.88 -1.62 -7.85
N SER A 59 11.79 -0.83 -7.31
CA SER A 59 11.51 0.20 -6.31
C SER A 59 12.03 1.56 -6.77
N GLU A 60 11.31 2.61 -6.41
CA GLU A 60 11.56 4.00 -6.80
C GLU A 60 11.27 4.96 -5.64
N GLY A 61 11.88 6.13 -5.65
CA GLY A 61 11.71 7.16 -4.62
C GLY A 61 12.68 8.32 -4.81
N TRP A 62 12.65 9.40 -4.03
CA TRP A 62 11.63 9.75 -3.04
C TRP A 62 10.67 10.77 -3.65
N TRP A 63 9.37 10.50 -3.55
CA TRP A 63 8.37 11.54 -3.74
C TRP A 63 8.10 12.22 -2.41
N VAL A 64 7.75 13.49 -2.46
CA VAL A 64 7.54 14.29 -1.25
C VAL A 64 6.10 14.79 -1.23
N ALA A 65 5.40 14.55 -0.12
CA ALA A 65 4.08 15.10 0.13
C ALA A 65 4.13 15.99 1.38
N THR A 66 3.94 17.30 1.20
CA THR A 66 3.77 18.24 2.31
C THR A 66 2.42 18.01 3.00
N PRO A 67 2.22 18.50 4.23
CA PRO A 67 0.93 18.41 4.91
C PRO A 67 -0.23 18.89 4.03
N GLN A 68 -1.32 18.11 4.03
CA GLN A 68 -2.56 18.34 3.28
C GLN A 68 -2.37 18.43 1.75
N GLN A 69 -1.30 17.86 1.21
CA GLN A 69 -1.06 17.75 -0.23
C GLN A 69 -0.91 16.28 -0.65
N CYS A 70 -1.12 16.02 -1.94
CA CYS A 70 -0.96 14.69 -2.51
C CYS A 70 0.24 14.63 -3.46
N ALA A 71 0.99 13.53 -3.40
CA ALA A 71 2.02 13.18 -4.37
C ALA A 71 1.50 12.11 -5.33
N VAL A 72 1.74 12.29 -6.62
CA VAL A 72 1.55 11.24 -7.64
C VAL A 72 2.81 10.39 -7.64
N VAL A 73 2.71 9.15 -7.18
CA VAL A 73 3.86 8.23 -7.05
C VAL A 73 3.94 7.24 -8.21
N TYR A 74 2.84 7.01 -8.92
CA TYR A 74 2.81 6.29 -10.19
C TYR A 74 1.92 7.04 -11.17
N GLN A 75 2.41 7.27 -12.38
CA GLN A 75 1.69 8.00 -13.41
C GLN A 75 1.12 7.04 -14.46
N GLY A 76 -0.17 7.16 -14.75
CA GLY A 76 -0.89 6.33 -15.71
C GLY A 76 -1.48 5.06 -15.11
N ASP A 77 -2.23 4.34 -15.94
CA ASP A 77 -3.09 3.24 -15.52
C ASP A 77 -2.35 2.20 -14.67
N LEU A 78 -2.94 1.87 -13.53
CA LEU A 78 -2.44 0.81 -12.66
C LEU A 78 -2.70 -0.55 -13.31
N ASN A 79 -1.62 -1.25 -13.64
CA ASN A 79 -1.64 -2.54 -14.33
C ASN A 79 -1.47 -3.74 -13.39
N SER A 80 -1.44 -3.48 -12.08
CA SER A 80 -1.31 -4.50 -11.02
C SER A 80 -2.33 -4.25 -9.92
N ARG A 81 -2.71 -5.32 -9.21
CA ARG A 81 -3.56 -5.22 -8.02
C ARG A 81 -2.78 -4.71 -6.81
N PHE A 82 -1.51 -5.10 -6.67
CA PHE A 82 -0.72 -4.81 -5.49
C PHE A 82 0.42 -3.85 -5.83
N TYR A 83 0.52 -2.81 -5.02
CA TYR A 83 1.63 -1.86 -4.98
C TYR A 83 2.16 -1.82 -3.55
N TYR A 84 3.42 -1.44 -3.38
CA TYR A 84 4.09 -1.48 -2.09
C TYR A 84 4.61 -0.09 -1.77
N LEU A 85 4.36 0.41 -0.56
CA LEU A 85 4.80 1.73 -0.16
C LEU A 85 5.64 1.66 1.11
N TYR A 86 6.62 2.57 1.19
CA TYR A 86 7.27 2.94 2.42
C TYR A 86 7.21 4.45 2.53
N VAL A 87 6.77 4.96 3.68
CA VAL A 87 6.59 6.40 3.88
C VAL A 87 7.33 6.81 5.15
N ALA A 88 8.32 7.69 5.03
CA ALA A 88 9.05 8.23 6.17
C ALA A 88 8.44 9.57 6.61
N ASP A 89 8.33 9.79 7.93
CA ASP A 89 8.04 11.10 8.50
C ASP A 89 9.34 11.89 8.67
N ASP A 90 9.54 12.89 7.83
CA ASP A 90 10.81 13.64 7.74
C ASP A 90 11.07 14.53 8.96
N ILE A 91 10.03 14.81 9.77
CA ILE A 91 10.11 15.74 10.90
C ILE A 91 9.88 15.01 12.23
N GLY A 92 8.78 14.27 12.34
CA GLY A 92 8.38 13.56 13.56
C GLY A 92 9.18 12.27 13.79
N GLY A 93 9.83 11.75 12.76
CA GLY A 93 10.56 10.49 12.80
C GLY A 93 9.66 9.25 12.78
N GLY A 94 10.25 8.12 12.41
CA GLY A 94 9.55 6.86 12.15
C GLY A 94 8.94 6.81 10.74
N ALA A 95 8.17 5.76 10.47
CA ALA A 95 7.65 5.47 9.15
C ALA A 95 6.31 4.72 9.21
N TRP A 96 5.61 4.73 8.07
CA TRP A 96 4.63 3.72 7.72
C TRP A 96 5.39 2.68 6.88
N ASP A 97 5.69 1.54 7.51
CA ASP A 97 6.47 0.45 6.94
C ASP A 97 5.69 -0.87 6.99
N GLY A 98 6.27 -1.92 6.42
CA GLY A 98 5.67 -3.25 6.40
C GLY A 98 6.69 -4.36 6.24
N SER A 99 6.20 -5.58 6.00
CA SER A 99 7.03 -6.78 6.00
C SER A 99 7.60 -7.15 4.62
N VAL A 100 7.23 -6.43 3.56
CA VAL A 100 7.69 -6.71 2.19
C VAL A 100 8.98 -5.95 1.92
N TYR A 101 10.11 -6.63 2.02
CA TYR A 101 11.41 -5.97 1.92
C TYR A 101 11.82 -5.71 0.47
N MET A 102 12.22 -4.46 0.21
CA MET A 102 12.80 -4.02 -1.06
C MET A 102 14.02 -3.13 -0.82
N CYS A 103 14.72 -2.79 -1.90
CA CYS A 103 15.92 -1.96 -1.81
C CYS A 103 15.58 -0.47 -1.89
N THR A 104 16.20 0.35 -1.03
CA THR A 104 16.12 1.83 -1.07
C THR A 104 17.50 2.46 -0.96
N ARG A 105 17.59 3.79 -1.09
CA ARG A 105 18.77 4.59 -0.77
C ARG A 105 18.35 6.02 -0.42
N ASP A 106 19.27 6.80 0.14
CA ASP A 106 19.01 8.16 0.64
C ASP A 106 18.60 9.16 -0.46
N GLU A 107 19.26 9.10 -1.62
CA GLU A 107 18.98 9.98 -2.76
C GLU A 107 17.83 9.45 -3.64
N SER A 108 17.28 10.28 -4.53
CA SER A 108 16.30 9.81 -5.52
C SER A 108 16.83 8.62 -6.32
N PHE A 109 16.00 7.61 -6.52
CA PHE A 109 16.42 6.30 -6.99
C PHE A 109 15.38 5.58 -7.84
N THR A 110 15.91 4.68 -8.65
CA THR A 110 15.21 3.59 -9.29
C THR A 110 16.11 2.35 -9.17
N ILE A 111 15.61 1.28 -8.55
CA ILE A 111 16.36 0.05 -8.30
C ILE A 111 15.56 -1.14 -8.83
N PHE A 112 16.21 -1.96 -9.64
CA PHE A 112 15.66 -3.22 -10.14
C PHE A 112 16.07 -4.38 -9.23
N GLY A 113 15.13 -5.26 -8.88
CA GLY A 113 15.34 -6.41 -7.99
C GLY A 113 15.39 -6.03 -6.50
N VAL A 114 15.01 -6.99 -5.65
CA VAL A 114 14.88 -6.86 -4.18
C VAL A 114 15.94 -7.64 -3.40
N GLU A 115 16.81 -8.32 -4.13
CA GLU A 115 17.79 -9.27 -3.63
C GLU A 115 19.11 -8.55 -3.33
N ASP A 116 19.80 -9.03 -2.30
CA ASP A 116 21.14 -8.61 -1.92
C ASP A 116 21.31 -7.08 -1.76
N CYS A 117 20.28 -6.36 -1.31
CA CYS A 117 20.29 -4.89 -1.22
C CYS A 117 21.58 -4.36 -0.56
N LEU A 118 21.92 -4.89 0.62
CA LEU A 118 23.11 -4.48 1.37
C LEU A 118 24.42 -4.75 0.59
N ALA A 119 24.55 -5.91 -0.04
CA ALA A 119 25.75 -6.25 -0.82
C ALA A 119 25.87 -5.40 -2.10
N ARG A 120 24.75 -4.89 -2.61
CA ARG A 120 24.67 -3.97 -3.75
C ARG A 120 24.83 -2.49 -3.34
N GLY A 121 25.00 -2.21 -2.04
CA GLY A 121 25.16 -0.85 -1.50
C GLY A 121 23.85 -0.09 -1.30
N TYR A 122 22.73 -0.80 -1.22
CA TYR A 122 21.40 -0.25 -0.91
C TYR A 122 20.99 -0.63 0.51
N GLU A 123 19.95 0.03 0.99
CA GLU A 123 19.29 -0.32 2.24
C GLU A 123 18.22 -1.37 2.01
N ARG A 124 17.94 -2.17 3.05
CA ARG A 124 16.85 -3.16 3.03
C ARG A 124 15.68 -2.60 3.85
N THR A 125 14.67 -2.09 3.15
CA THR A 125 13.55 -1.35 3.74
C THR A 125 12.26 -2.14 3.61
N GLY A 126 11.44 -2.14 4.65
CA GLY A 126 10.16 -2.85 4.70
C GLY A 126 9.03 -2.00 4.17
N PHE A 127 8.32 -2.49 3.14
CA PHE A 127 7.18 -1.82 2.53
C PHE A 127 5.89 -2.50 2.99
N PHE A 128 4.84 -1.71 3.14
CA PHE A 128 3.47 -2.21 3.33
C PHE A 128 2.78 -2.37 1.98
N GLU A 129 1.84 -3.31 1.92
CA GLU A 129 1.08 -3.60 0.71
C GLU A 129 -0.14 -2.68 0.59
N VAL A 130 -0.42 -2.22 -0.63
CA VAL A 130 -1.62 -1.48 -1.01
C VAL A 130 -2.36 -2.33 -2.05
N ASP A 131 -3.54 -2.82 -1.67
CA ASP A 131 -4.45 -3.52 -2.57
C ASP A 131 -5.34 -2.52 -3.32
N THR A 132 -5.09 -2.35 -4.62
CA THR A 132 -5.84 -1.46 -5.49
C THR A 132 -7.17 -2.05 -5.96
N GLN A 133 -7.46 -3.30 -5.61
CA GLN A 133 -8.64 -4.05 -6.01
C GLN A 133 -8.81 -4.13 -7.55
N ASN A 134 -7.69 -4.16 -8.29
CA ASN A 134 -7.63 -4.10 -9.75
C ASN A 134 -8.21 -2.81 -10.37
N ARG A 135 -8.27 -1.71 -9.62
CA ARG A 135 -8.61 -0.40 -10.17
C ARG A 135 -7.44 0.17 -10.97
N THR A 136 -7.75 0.95 -11.98
CA THR A 136 -6.76 1.65 -12.83
C THR A 136 -6.19 2.91 -12.17
N ASP A 137 -6.83 3.39 -11.11
CA ASP A 137 -6.40 4.52 -10.28
C ASP A 137 -6.60 4.18 -8.79
N TRP A 138 -5.78 4.80 -7.94
CA TRP A 138 -5.89 4.63 -6.50
C TRP A 138 -5.35 5.85 -5.75
N THR A 139 -6.02 6.21 -4.66
CA THR A 139 -5.56 7.25 -3.74
C THR A 139 -5.48 6.66 -2.33
N LEU A 140 -4.28 6.66 -1.76
CA LEU A 140 -4.04 6.34 -0.36
C LEU A 140 -4.13 7.62 0.47
N GLN A 141 -4.97 7.59 1.50
CA GLN A 141 -5.06 8.64 2.52
C GLN A 141 -4.13 8.28 3.68
N LEU A 142 -3.06 9.04 3.84
CA LEU A 142 -2.07 8.83 4.89
C LEU A 142 -2.47 9.60 6.15
N THR A 143 -2.68 8.89 7.26
CA THR A 143 -3.03 9.49 8.56
C THR A 143 -1.98 9.17 9.62
N GLU A 144 -2.01 9.89 10.74
CA GLU A 144 -1.07 9.71 11.85
C GLU A 144 -1.12 8.31 12.49
N ASN A 145 -2.21 7.56 12.27
CA ASN A 145 -2.33 6.21 12.81
C ASN A 145 -1.53 5.22 11.96
N ARG A 146 -0.28 4.99 12.37
CA ARG A 146 0.68 4.12 11.68
C ARG A 146 0.33 2.63 11.76
N ASP A 147 -0.49 2.23 12.72
CA ASP A 147 -0.97 0.86 12.85
C ASP A 147 -2.23 0.60 12.00
N ALA A 148 -2.92 1.67 11.57
CA ALA A 148 -4.07 1.59 10.67
C ALA A 148 -3.66 1.81 9.20
N ILE A 149 -2.52 1.24 8.79
CA ILE A 149 -2.30 1.03 7.37
C ILE A 149 -3.49 0.23 6.88
N PRO A 150 -4.25 0.70 5.88
CA PRO A 150 -5.40 -0.02 5.39
C PRO A 150 -4.91 -1.32 4.75
N GLU A 151 -4.81 -2.38 5.54
CA GLU A 151 -4.97 -3.74 5.06
C GLU A 151 -6.26 -3.72 4.26
N GLY A 152 -6.14 -3.95 2.94
CA GLY A 152 -7.28 -3.97 2.03
C GLY A 152 -8.37 -4.82 2.68
N ASP A 153 -9.44 -4.17 3.10
CA ASP A 153 -10.45 -4.72 3.96
C ASP A 153 -11.12 -5.88 3.23
N ASP A 154 -10.80 -7.07 3.72
CA ASP A 154 -11.55 -8.30 3.48
C ASP A 154 -12.99 -8.03 3.92
N ALA A 155 -13.82 -7.65 2.96
CA ALA A 155 -15.26 -7.59 3.11
C ALA A 155 -15.81 -9.02 3.22
N THR A 156 -15.49 -9.69 4.32
CA THR A 156 -16.24 -10.81 4.87
C THR A 156 -16.42 -10.55 6.37
N GLY A 157 -17.37 -9.67 6.69
CA GLY A 157 -17.80 -9.52 8.06
C GLY A 157 -18.47 -10.79 8.55
N GLU A 158 -17.97 -11.36 9.65
CA GLU A 158 -18.78 -11.91 10.74
C GLU A 158 -17.95 -11.90 12.04
N PRO A 159 -18.32 -11.08 13.04
CA PRO A 159 -17.79 -11.21 14.38
C PRO A 159 -18.66 -12.21 15.14
N LEU A 160 -18.18 -13.43 15.34
CA LEU A 160 -18.77 -14.29 16.37
C LEU A 160 -18.26 -13.84 17.74
N GLY A 161 -19.01 -12.92 18.33
CA GLY A 161 -18.91 -12.59 19.73
C GLY A 161 -19.45 -13.73 20.60
N ASP A 162 -18.60 -14.12 21.56
CA ASP A 162 -18.91 -14.38 22.97
C ASP A 162 -20.15 -15.20 23.35
N GLU A 163 -19.93 -16.46 23.78
CA GLU A 163 -20.74 -17.08 24.83
C GLU A 163 -19.83 -17.57 25.96
N THR A 164 -19.80 -16.78 27.04
CA THR A 164 -19.28 -17.15 28.36
C THR A 164 -19.93 -18.43 28.91
N GLY A 165 -19.13 -19.33 29.46
CA GLY A 165 -19.66 -20.51 30.16
C GLY A 165 -18.65 -21.30 30.98
N GLY A 166 -18.27 -20.76 32.15
CA GLY A 166 -17.98 -21.54 33.37
C GLY A 166 -16.72 -22.43 33.43
N VAL A 167 -15.77 -22.01 34.26
CA VAL A 167 -14.73 -22.88 34.83
C VAL A 167 -15.33 -23.87 35.85
N PRO A 168 -14.86 -25.13 35.86
CA PRO A 168 -14.61 -25.83 37.12
C PRO A 168 -13.13 -26.28 37.23
N PRO A 169 -12.56 -26.34 38.45
CA PRO A 169 -11.18 -26.75 38.67
C PRO A 169 -11.05 -28.28 38.81
N ASP A 170 -9.78 -28.72 38.80
CA ASP A 170 -9.25 -30.07 39.04
C ASP A 170 -9.37 -31.08 37.89
N GLN A 171 -8.22 -31.45 37.31
CA GLN A 171 -7.38 -32.54 37.83
C GLN A 171 -5.99 -32.45 37.21
N GLN A 172 -4.98 -32.20 38.06
CA GLN A 172 -3.59 -32.58 37.80
C GLN A 172 -3.47 -34.12 37.83
N ASP A 173 -2.38 -34.62 37.26
CA ASP A 173 -1.86 -36.00 37.36
C ASP A 173 -2.29 -37.02 36.30
N GLN A 174 -1.65 -36.96 35.13
CA GLN A 174 -0.98 -38.16 34.59
C GLN A 174 0.09 -37.76 33.56
N GLN A 175 1.34 -37.64 34.00
CA GLN A 175 2.49 -37.80 33.11
C GLN A 175 2.71 -39.30 32.92
N ASP A 176 2.44 -39.80 31.73
CA ASP A 176 2.89 -41.13 31.32
C ASP A 176 4.42 -41.13 31.17
N PRO A 177 5.14 -42.15 31.68
CA PRO A 177 6.58 -42.28 31.47
C PRO A 177 6.89 -42.62 30.01
N PRO A 178 8.06 -42.20 29.48
CA PRO A 178 8.49 -42.60 28.14
C PRO A 178 8.74 -44.12 28.07
N PRO A 179 8.50 -44.76 26.90
CA PRO A 179 8.74 -46.19 26.72
C PRO A 179 10.24 -46.53 26.80
N PRO A 180 10.60 -47.75 27.25
CA PRO A 180 12.00 -48.18 27.31
C PRO A 180 12.58 -48.40 25.90
N ASP A 181 13.81 -47.95 25.73
CA ASP A 181 14.64 -48.05 24.54
C ASP A 181 15.08 -49.51 24.31
N GLU A 182 14.64 -50.15 23.22
CA GLU A 182 14.98 -51.53 22.88
C GLU A 182 15.89 -51.60 21.64
N THR A 183 17.19 -51.68 21.93
CA THR A 183 18.18 -52.58 21.31
C THR A 183 18.27 -52.62 19.77
N THR A 184 19.19 -51.82 19.21
CA THR A 184 19.86 -52.14 17.94
C THR A 184 21.29 -52.64 18.22
N PRO A 185 21.73 -53.78 17.67
CA PRO A 185 22.98 -54.45 18.07
C PRO A 185 24.25 -53.78 17.52
N ALA A 186 25.35 -54.02 18.25
CA ALA A 186 26.69 -53.48 18.06
C ALA A 186 27.32 -53.82 16.68
N PRO A 187 28.16 -52.92 16.12
CA PRO A 187 29.05 -53.28 15.01
C PRO A 187 30.27 -54.08 15.50
N GLU A 188 30.57 -55.12 14.75
CA GLU A 188 31.69 -56.06 14.91
C GLU A 188 33.06 -55.35 14.95
N GLY A 189 33.94 -55.85 15.82
CA GLY A 189 35.29 -55.32 16.00
C GLY A 189 36.22 -55.55 14.80
N PRO A 190 37.32 -54.79 14.67
CA PRO A 190 38.25 -54.96 13.56
C PRO A 190 39.14 -56.20 13.75
N ALA A 191 39.23 -56.99 12.69
CA ALA A 191 40.12 -58.14 12.57
C ALA A 191 41.60 -57.71 12.61
N ALA A 192 42.38 -58.45 13.42
CA ALA A 192 43.82 -58.39 13.44
C ALA A 192 44.40 -59.01 12.15
N ILE A 193 45.25 -58.24 11.47
CA ILE A 193 46.13 -58.72 10.40
C ILE A 193 47.36 -59.35 11.04
N GLN A 194 47.46 -60.68 10.98
CA GLN A 194 48.72 -61.42 11.09
C GLN A 194 49.22 -61.69 9.66
N GLY A 195 50.42 -61.22 9.35
CA GLY A 195 51.16 -61.57 8.14
C GLY A 195 52.60 -61.89 8.55
N SER A 196 52.99 -63.13 8.36
CA SER A 196 54.33 -63.68 8.58
C SER A 196 55.09 -63.67 7.25
N ASP A 197 56.24 -63.00 7.22
CA ASP A 197 57.55 -63.49 6.73
C ASP A 197 58.63 -62.45 7.08
#